data_AF-A0A0J7JUN6-F1
#
_entry.id   AF-A0A0J7JUN6-F1
#
_cell.length_a   1.000
_cell.length_b   1.000
_cell.length_c   1.000
_cell.angle_alpha   90.00
_cell.angle_beta   90.00
_cell.angle_gamma   90.00
#
_symmetry.space_group_name_H-M   'P 1'
#
loop_
_entity.id
_entity.type
_entity.pdbx_description
1 polymer ?
#
loop_
_entity_poly.entity_id
_entity_poly.type
_entity_poly.pdbx_seq_one_letter_code
_entity_poly.pdbx_strand_id
1 'polypeptide(L)'
;MTDILNIGNEPIFDDRIVKIKTHTYNTFANTTFGHNDEIRIPIQQQGELRLNEPAEGSNVELGNNCVAFMFDEIRYELDGMEIAHNRNVGVTTTLKNYVTISSDRSVIMRNAGWNVQTNANGYFNFCIPLYLLLGFCEDYRRVIINARYELILILSRNDNNCLFGDSALEPVINIFKIQWRMPHVLLSEINKLSVLRALESGRYLSMDFR
;
A
#
# COMPACT_ATOMS: atom_id res chain seq x y z
N MET A 1 -32.09 28.60 20.83
CA MET A 1 -31.48 27.45 21.51
C MET A 1 -31.71 26.27 20.58
N THR A 2 -30.73 25.93 19.75
CA THR A 2 -30.83 24.82 18.78
C THR A 2 -30.56 23.53 19.55
N ASP A 3 -31.56 22.66 19.65
CA ASP A 3 -31.45 21.37 20.31
C ASP A 3 -30.32 20.55 19.66
N ILE A 4 -29.36 20.16 20.48
CA ILE A 4 -28.11 19.48 20.09
C ILE A 4 -28.39 18.08 19.50
N LEU A 5 -29.57 17.52 19.74
CA LEU A 5 -29.94 16.17 19.33
C LEU A 5 -31.38 16.13 18.78
N ASN A 6 -31.54 16.51 17.52
CA ASN A 6 -32.84 16.48 16.84
C ASN A 6 -33.03 15.14 16.10
N ILE A 7 -33.60 14.17 16.79
CA ILE A 7 -33.80 12.77 16.34
C ILE A 7 -34.97 12.64 15.34
N GLY A 8 -35.88 13.63 15.28
CA GLY A 8 -37.09 13.59 14.46
C GLY A 8 -36.97 14.24 13.07
N ASN A 9 -35.80 14.76 12.71
CA ASN A 9 -35.59 15.38 11.39
C ASN A 9 -35.60 14.34 10.27
N GLU A 10 -36.02 14.76 9.08
CA GLU A 10 -35.92 13.93 7.89
C GLU A 10 -34.46 13.50 7.65
N PRO A 11 -34.22 12.24 7.24
CA PRO A 11 -32.88 11.76 6.94
C PRO A 11 -32.27 12.57 5.82
N ILE A 12 -31.09 13.15 6.07
CA ILE A 12 -30.30 13.83 5.05
C ILE A 12 -29.46 12.76 4.35
N PHE A 13 -29.74 12.53 3.07
CA PHE A 13 -28.93 11.65 2.23
C PHE A 13 -27.77 12.44 1.62
N ASP A 14 -26.54 11.94 1.77
CA ASP A 14 -25.35 12.51 1.13
C ASP A 14 -24.98 11.71 -0.13
N ASP A 15 -25.56 12.11 -1.26
CA ASP A 15 -25.35 11.46 -2.56
C ASP A 15 -24.14 12.03 -3.33
N ARG A 16 -23.18 12.66 -2.62
CA ARG A 16 -21.97 13.21 -3.25
C ARG A 16 -21.06 12.12 -3.80
N ILE A 17 -20.89 11.03 -3.05
CA ILE A 17 -20.08 9.87 -3.45
C ILE A 17 -21.02 8.74 -3.83
N VAL A 18 -21.02 8.38 -5.11
CA VAL A 18 -21.85 7.30 -5.64
C VAL A 18 -21.25 5.95 -5.29
N LYS A 19 -19.91 5.83 -5.39
CA LYS A 19 -19.21 4.56 -5.18
C LYS A 19 -17.72 4.77 -4.92
N ILE A 20 -17.13 3.92 -4.10
CA ILE A 20 -15.68 3.76 -4.01
C ILE A 20 -15.33 2.40 -4.61
N LYS A 21 -14.41 2.38 -5.58
CA LYS A 21 -13.97 1.15 -6.26
C LYS A 21 -12.45 1.05 -6.21
N THR A 22 -11.96 -0.08 -5.74
CA THR A 22 -10.53 -0.39 -5.77
C THR A 22 -10.11 -0.86 -7.15
N HIS A 23 -9.09 -0.20 -7.71
CA HIS A 23 -8.43 -0.61 -8.95
C HIS A 23 -7.05 -1.17 -8.63
N THR A 24 -6.59 -2.10 -9.47
CA THR A 24 -5.29 -2.76 -9.32
C THR A 24 -4.38 -2.31 -10.44
N TYR A 25 -3.18 -1.86 -10.07
CA TYR A 25 -2.13 -1.36 -10.94
C TYR A 25 -0.91 -2.27 -10.84
N ASN A 26 -0.24 -2.50 -11.97
CA ASN A 26 0.93 -3.36 -12.05
C ASN A 26 2.20 -2.56 -12.28
N THR A 27 3.33 -3.21 -12.04
CA THR A 27 4.65 -2.74 -12.42
C THR A 27 4.75 -2.51 -13.93
N PHE A 28 5.73 -1.72 -14.37
CA PHE A 28 6.02 -1.56 -15.79
C PHE A 28 6.36 -2.90 -16.46
N ALA A 29 6.02 -3.02 -17.76
CA ALA A 29 6.44 -4.14 -18.58
C ALA A 29 7.97 -4.22 -18.60
N ASN A 30 8.53 -5.39 -18.23
CA ASN A 30 9.97 -5.69 -18.07
C ASN A 30 10.59 -5.39 -16.70
N THR A 31 9.79 -5.16 -15.67
CA THR A 31 10.32 -5.06 -14.30
C THR A 31 10.86 -6.42 -13.85
N THR A 32 12.10 -6.47 -13.37
CA THR A 32 12.69 -7.62 -12.68
C THR A 32 12.50 -7.47 -11.17
N PHE A 33 12.49 -8.60 -10.46
CA PHE A 33 12.31 -8.65 -9.01
C PHE A 33 13.57 -9.17 -8.30
N GLY A 34 14.74 -8.82 -8.82
CA GLY A 34 16.03 -9.16 -8.23
C GLY A 34 16.41 -8.22 -7.09
N HIS A 35 17.38 -8.65 -6.28
CA HIS A 35 17.93 -7.82 -5.20
C HIS A 35 18.50 -6.50 -5.73
N ASN A 36 18.21 -5.39 -5.04
CA ASN A 36 18.52 -4.01 -5.45
C ASN A 36 17.76 -3.47 -6.66
N ASP A 37 16.82 -4.23 -7.25
CA ASP A 37 16.02 -3.70 -8.35
C ASP A 37 15.07 -2.60 -7.87
N GLU A 38 14.90 -1.59 -8.73
CA GLU A 38 13.89 -0.55 -8.56
C GLU A 38 12.61 -0.96 -9.28
N ILE A 39 11.53 -1.01 -8.51
CA ILE A 39 10.19 -1.36 -8.98
C ILE A 39 9.35 -0.08 -8.96
N ARG A 40 8.77 0.28 -10.10
CA ARG A 40 7.85 1.42 -10.21
C ARG A 40 6.46 0.97 -10.63
N ILE A 41 5.45 1.47 -9.93
CA ILE A 41 4.03 1.17 -10.18
C ILE A 41 3.27 2.48 -10.40
N PRO A 42 3.03 2.89 -11.65
CA PRO A 42 2.24 4.08 -11.94
C PRO A 42 0.73 3.78 -11.95
N ILE A 43 -0.08 4.77 -11.57
CA ILE A 43 -1.54 4.73 -11.82
C ILE A 43 -1.83 5.08 -13.29
N GLN A 44 -1.43 4.20 -14.21
CA GLN A 44 -1.69 4.34 -15.65
C GLN A 44 -2.04 3.02 -16.35
N GLN A 45 -1.59 1.87 -15.83
CA GLN A 45 -1.76 0.57 -16.50
C GLN A 45 -2.56 -0.43 -15.65
N GLN A 46 -3.79 -0.74 -16.08
CA GLN A 46 -4.54 -1.90 -15.59
C GLN A 46 -4.15 -3.12 -16.43
N GLY A 47 -3.72 -4.18 -15.77
CA GLY A 47 -3.30 -5.43 -16.41
C GLY A 47 -3.50 -6.63 -15.49
N GLU A 48 -3.55 -7.81 -16.07
CA GLU A 48 -3.74 -9.06 -15.35
C GLU A 48 -2.49 -9.93 -15.55
N LEU A 49 -1.72 -10.13 -14.48
CA LEU A 49 -0.54 -11.00 -14.48
C LEU A 49 -0.91 -12.39 -13.96
N ARG A 50 -0.63 -13.43 -14.76
CA ARG A 50 -0.77 -14.84 -14.41
C ARG A 50 0.51 -15.33 -13.73
N LEU A 51 0.36 -16.15 -12.69
CA LEU A 51 1.44 -16.79 -11.94
C LEU A 51 1.70 -18.19 -12.51
N ASN A 52 2.97 -18.58 -12.63
CA ASN A 52 3.41 -19.97 -12.86
C ASN A 52 4.10 -20.52 -11.59
N GLU A 53 4.02 -21.84 -11.41
CA GLU A 53 4.38 -22.60 -10.20
C GLU A 53 5.89 -22.88 -10.05
N PRO A 54 6.42 -22.94 -8.80
CA PRO A 54 7.59 -23.78 -8.52
C PRO A 54 7.54 -24.61 -7.21
N ALA A 55 8.68 -25.27 -6.96
CA ALA A 55 8.90 -26.51 -6.22
C ALA A 55 9.13 -26.40 -4.69
N GLU A 56 8.93 -27.55 -4.02
CA GLU A 56 8.80 -27.75 -2.57
C GLU A 56 10.11 -27.81 -1.77
N GLY A 57 10.00 -27.48 -0.48
CA GLY A 57 10.67 -28.23 0.59
C GLY A 57 11.89 -27.58 1.24
N SER A 58 11.68 -26.76 2.27
CA SER A 58 12.66 -26.53 3.34
C SER A 58 11.99 -25.99 4.62
N ASN A 59 12.56 -26.31 5.79
CA ASN A 59 12.13 -25.81 7.11
C ASN A 59 12.62 -24.36 7.31
N VAL A 60 12.08 -23.43 6.55
CA VAL A 60 12.39 -22.00 6.65
C VAL A 60 11.11 -21.24 6.93
N GLU A 61 11.13 -20.42 7.97
CA GLU A 61 9.98 -19.66 8.43
C GLU A 61 10.11 -18.18 8.02
N LEU A 62 8.98 -17.56 7.66
CA LEU A 62 8.92 -16.14 7.41
C LEU A 62 8.90 -15.37 8.74
N GLY A 63 9.79 -14.39 8.84
CA GLY A 63 9.90 -13.50 9.99
C GLY A 63 8.72 -12.57 10.18
N ASN A 64 8.63 -11.98 11.37
CA ASN A 64 7.71 -10.86 11.59
C ASN A 64 8.08 -9.69 10.69
N ASN A 65 7.07 -9.09 10.07
CA ASN A 65 7.20 -7.98 9.14
C ASN A 65 8.05 -8.32 7.90
N CYS A 66 8.15 -9.60 7.54
CA CYS A 66 9.05 -10.10 6.48
C CYS A 66 8.92 -9.31 5.17
N VAL A 67 7.70 -8.96 4.78
CA VAL A 67 7.46 -8.26 3.52
C VAL A 67 8.00 -6.83 3.55
N ALA A 68 7.95 -6.14 4.68
CA ALA A 68 8.57 -4.82 4.79
C ALA A 68 10.11 -4.92 4.76
N PHE A 69 10.68 -6.03 5.25
CA PHE A 69 12.11 -6.31 5.13
C PHE A 69 12.57 -6.69 3.72
N MET A 70 11.65 -7.05 2.81
CA MET A 70 11.97 -7.27 1.38
C MET A 70 12.35 -5.96 0.66
N PHE A 71 12.06 -4.79 1.26
CA PHE A 71 12.32 -3.49 0.65
C PHE A 71 13.30 -2.65 1.48
N ASP A 72 14.39 -2.22 0.85
CA ASP A 72 15.32 -1.24 1.43
C ASP A 72 14.67 0.15 1.46
N GLU A 73 13.85 0.47 0.47
CA GLU A 73 13.25 1.79 0.30
C GLU A 73 11.83 1.72 -0.29
N ILE A 74 10.98 2.63 0.15
CA ILE A 74 9.67 2.90 -0.43
C ILE A 74 9.49 4.41 -0.58
N ARG A 75 9.13 4.86 -1.78
CA ARG A 75 8.84 6.25 -2.11
C ARG A 75 7.46 6.37 -2.75
N TYR A 76 6.77 7.45 -2.42
CA TYR A 76 5.48 7.82 -2.99
C TYR A 76 5.61 9.18 -3.64
N GLU A 77 5.40 9.23 -4.95
CA GLU A 77 5.52 10.44 -5.75
C GLU A 77 4.17 10.86 -6.33
N LEU A 78 3.91 12.18 -6.31
CA LEU A 78 2.81 12.83 -7.00
C LEU A 78 3.39 13.82 -8.01
N ASP A 79 3.08 13.65 -9.29
CA ASP A 79 3.57 14.47 -10.40
C ASP A 79 5.12 14.59 -10.42
N GLY A 80 5.81 13.53 -10.00
CA GLY A 80 7.28 13.46 -9.91
C GLY A 80 7.86 14.16 -8.68
N MET A 81 7.02 14.63 -7.75
CA MET A 81 7.45 15.16 -6.46
C MET A 81 7.32 14.09 -5.37
N GLU A 82 8.39 13.84 -4.62
CA GLU A 82 8.38 12.95 -3.45
C GLU A 82 7.48 13.55 -2.35
N ILE A 83 6.44 12.80 -1.99
CA ILE A 83 5.50 13.17 -0.92
C ILE A 83 5.78 12.39 0.35
N ALA A 84 6.22 11.14 0.21
CA ALA A 84 6.59 10.31 1.33
C ALA A 84 7.72 9.37 0.94
N HIS A 85 8.63 9.15 1.88
CA HIS A 85 9.78 8.30 1.70
C HIS A 85 10.12 7.64 3.02
N ASN A 86 10.38 6.33 2.96
CA ASN A 86 10.86 5.56 4.08
C ASN A 86 12.00 4.65 3.62
N ARG A 87 13.13 4.71 4.33
CA ARG A 87 14.31 3.88 4.13
C ARG A 87 14.47 2.93 5.31
N ASN A 88 15.03 1.75 5.06
CA ASN A 88 15.07 0.64 6.01
C ASN A 88 13.65 0.24 6.43
N VAL A 89 12.78 0.03 5.42
CA VAL A 89 11.33 -0.10 5.58
C VAL A 89 10.97 -1.12 6.66
N GLY A 90 11.62 -2.28 6.66
CA GLY A 90 11.42 -3.30 7.69
C GLY A 90 11.69 -2.79 9.12
N VAL A 91 12.83 -2.13 9.38
CA VAL A 91 13.20 -1.66 10.73
C VAL A 91 12.28 -0.53 11.20
N THR A 92 12.09 0.49 10.37
CA THR A 92 11.32 1.69 10.74
C THR A 92 9.86 1.35 11.00
N THR A 93 9.27 0.52 10.14
CA THR A 93 7.87 0.11 10.28
C THR A 93 7.68 -0.88 11.42
N THR A 94 8.66 -1.75 11.71
CA THR A 94 8.62 -2.62 12.90
C THR A 94 8.54 -1.78 14.17
N LEU A 95 9.43 -0.80 14.33
CA LEU A 95 9.44 0.09 15.49
C LEU A 95 8.13 0.89 15.61
N LYS A 96 7.67 1.48 14.49
CA LYS A 96 6.40 2.21 14.44
C LYS A 96 5.25 1.30 14.87
N ASN A 97 5.12 0.15 14.23
CA ASN A 97 3.97 -0.73 14.39
C ASN A 97 3.89 -1.33 15.78
N TYR A 98 5.01 -1.64 16.43
CA TYR A 98 5.00 -2.06 17.84
C TYR A 98 4.46 -1.01 18.79
N VAL A 99 4.66 0.28 18.50
CA VAL A 99 4.24 1.38 19.37
C VAL A 99 2.82 1.87 19.06
N THR A 100 2.43 1.86 17.78
CA THR A 100 1.17 2.50 17.34
C THR A 100 0.00 1.54 17.16
N ILE A 101 0.24 0.24 17.05
CA ILE A 101 -0.82 -0.71 16.68
C ILE A 101 -1.52 -1.27 17.91
N SER A 102 -2.82 -1.05 17.93
CA SER A 102 -3.75 -1.60 18.91
C SER A 102 -4.14 -3.05 18.60
N SER A 103 -4.56 -3.80 19.63
CA SER A 103 -4.83 -5.24 19.54
C SER A 103 -5.95 -5.62 18.55
N ASP A 104 -6.92 -4.72 18.33
CA ASP A 104 -8.01 -4.85 17.37
C ASP A 104 -7.51 -4.91 15.90
N ARG A 105 -6.30 -4.42 15.61
CA ARG A 105 -5.69 -4.45 14.27
C ARG A 105 -4.84 -5.69 14.01
N SER A 106 -4.80 -6.64 14.93
CA SER A 106 -4.01 -7.88 14.81
C SER A 106 -4.31 -8.70 13.55
N VAL A 107 -5.58 -8.72 13.10
CA VAL A 107 -5.97 -9.43 11.87
C VAL A 107 -5.36 -8.78 10.63
N ILE A 108 -5.34 -7.45 10.57
CA ILE A 108 -4.73 -6.70 9.45
C ILE A 108 -3.23 -6.97 9.41
N MET A 109 -2.59 -7.03 10.58
CA MET A 109 -1.16 -7.29 10.70
C MET A 109 -0.75 -8.66 10.16
N ARG A 110 -1.57 -9.69 10.37
CA ARG A 110 -1.33 -11.02 9.79
C ARG A 110 -1.26 -10.99 8.27
N ASN A 111 -2.18 -10.28 7.63
CA ASN A 111 -2.17 -10.09 6.18
C ASN A 111 -0.99 -9.24 5.69
N ALA A 112 -0.39 -8.44 6.57
CA ALA A 112 0.76 -7.59 6.28
C ALA A 112 2.11 -8.24 6.61
N GLY A 113 2.16 -9.56 6.87
CA GLY A 113 3.41 -10.28 7.11
C GLY A 113 3.83 -10.35 8.57
N TRP A 114 2.90 -10.23 9.53
CA TRP A 114 3.20 -10.40 10.96
C TRP A 114 2.59 -11.67 11.50
N ASN A 115 3.32 -12.40 12.34
CA ASN A 115 2.91 -13.70 12.87
C ASN A 115 2.45 -14.64 11.73
N VAL A 116 3.31 -14.74 10.71
CA VAL A 116 3.04 -15.50 9.50
C VAL A 116 3.10 -16.99 9.82
N GLN A 117 2.07 -17.72 9.40
CA GLN A 117 2.13 -19.18 9.39
C GLN A 117 2.59 -19.62 8.01
N THR A 118 3.74 -20.29 7.93
CA THR A 118 4.25 -20.84 6.68
C THR A 118 3.48 -22.09 6.29
N ASN A 119 2.90 -22.08 5.09
CA ASN A 119 2.27 -23.26 4.52
C ASN A 119 3.37 -24.25 4.07
N ALA A 120 3.09 -25.55 4.17
CA ALA A 120 4.03 -26.62 3.77
C ALA A 120 4.55 -26.48 2.33
N ASN A 121 3.80 -25.80 1.46
CA ASN A 121 4.08 -25.65 0.03
C ASN A 121 5.01 -24.45 -0.28
N GLY A 122 5.39 -23.64 0.72
CA GLY A 122 6.30 -22.49 0.53
C GLY A 122 5.70 -21.25 -0.14
N TYR A 123 4.41 -21.27 -0.54
CA TYR A 123 3.73 -20.11 -1.13
C TYR A 123 3.17 -19.17 -0.07
N PHE A 124 3.25 -17.87 -0.37
CA PHE A 124 2.66 -16.82 0.45
C PHE A 124 2.01 -15.73 -0.42
N ASN A 125 1.03 -15.05 0.16
CA ASN A 125 0.40 -13.87 -0.44
C ASN A 125 0.08 -12.88 0.68
N PHE A 126 0.50 -11.63 0.50
CA PHE A 126 0.33 -10.57 1.48
C PHE A 126 -0.37 -9.37 0.88
N CYS A 127 -1.07 -8.63 1.73
CA CYS A 127 -1.71 -7.39 1.39
C CYS A 127 -1.39 -6.37 2.49
N ILE A 128 -0.55 -5.39 2.16
CA ILE A 128 -0.05 -4.40 3.11
C ILE A 128 -0.76 -3.08 2.86
N PRO A 129 -1.53 -2.58 3.82
CA PRO A 129 -2.01 -1.21 3.78
C PRO A 129 -0.82 -0.23 3.84
N LEU A 130 -0.76 0.72 2.90
CA LEU A 130 0.37 1.66 2.80
C LEU A 130 0.57 2.52 4.05
N TYR A 131 -0.46 2.75 4.87
CA TYR A 131 -0.33 3.49 6.14
C TYR A 131 0.61 2.79 7.15
N LEU A 132 0.81 1.47 7.01
CA LEU A 132 1.79 0.75 7.83
C LEU A 132 3.23 1.07 7.42
N LEU A 133 3.44 1.50 6.17
CA LEU A 133 4.78 1.75 5.60
C LEU A 133 5.12 3.24 5.48
N LEU A 134 4.12 4.08 5.21
CA LEU A 134 4.27 5.51 4.90
C LEU A 134 3.35 6.33 5.80
N GLY A 135 3.90 7.34 6.49
CA GLY A 135 3.14 8.24 7.37
C GLY A 135 2.09 9.07 6.63
N PHE A 136 2.38 9.50 5.39
CA PHE A 136 1.42 10.22 4.54
C PHE A 136 0.09 9.48 4.39
N CYS A 137 0.14 8.15 4.21
CA CYS A 137 -1.05 7.32 4.03
C CYS A 137 -1.85 7.08 5.32
N GLU A 138 -1.33 7.47 6.49
CA GLU A 138 -2.02 7.35 7.78
C GLU A 138 -2.97 8.53 8.04
N ASP A 139 -2.49 9.74 7.76
CA ASP A 139 -3.16 10.98 8.14
C ASP A 139 -3.89 11.66 6.97
N TYR A 140 -3.40 11.48 5.74
CA TYR A 140 -3.97 12.18 4.59
C TYR A 140 -5.26 11.51 4.10
N ARG A 141 -6.40 12.16 4.36
CA ARG A 141 -7.75 11.65 4.04
C ARG A 141 -8.44 12.40 2.90
N ARG A 142 -7.76 13.32 2.23
CA ARG A 142 -8.35 14.11 1.13
C ARG A 142 -8.20 13.37 -0.20
N VAL A 143 -9.14 13.60 -1.11
CA VAL A 143 -9.07 13.07 -2.48
C VAL A 143 -8.10 13.94 -3.29
N ILE A 144 -7.14 13.31 -3.94
CA ILE A 144 -6.23 13.96 -4.90
C ILE A 144 -6.75 13.69 -6.31
N ILE A 145 -6.79 14.74 -7.13
CA ILE A 145 -7.39 14.72 -8.46
C ILE A 145 -6.37 15.28 -9.45
N ASN A 146 -6.33 14.71 -10.65
CA ASN A 146 -5.45 15.16 -11.73
C ASN A 146 -3.95 15.13 -11.38
N ALA A 147 -3.54 14.20 -10.51
CA ALA A 147 -2.14 13.95 -10.21
C ALA A 147 -1.71 12.61 -10.79
N ARG A 148 -0.45 12.54 -11.22
CA ARG A 148 0.22 11.30 -11.63
C ARG A 148 0.82 10.66 -10.39
N TYR A 149 0.34 9.47 -10.06
CA TYR A 149 0.79 8.74 -8.89
C TYR A 149 1.82 7.70 -9.27
N GLU A 150 2.92 7.64 -8.52
CA GLU A 150 3.92 6.59 -8.65
C GLU A 150 4.31 6.04 -7.27
N LEU A 151 4.23 4.72 -7.13
CA LEU A 151 4.80 3.99 -6.00
C LEU A 151 6.12 3.37 -6.45
N ILE A 152 7.20 3.72 -5.75
CA ILE A 152 8.55 3.25 -6.06
C ILE A 152 9.04 2.41 -4.88
N LEU A 153 9.57 1.23 -5.18
CA LEU A 153 10.10 0.28 -4.21
C LEU A 153 11.52 -0.10 -4.63
N ILE A 154 12.47 -0.12 -3.68
CA ILE A 154 13.79 -0.68 -3.89
C ILE A 154 13.87 -1.99 -3.12
N LEU A 155 14.13 -3.10 -3.81
CA LEU A 155 14.28 -4.40 -3.17
C LEU A 155 15.56 -4.46 -2.32
N SER A 156 15.47 -5.14 -1.19
CA SER A 156 16.60 -5.38 -0.28
C SER A 156 17.75 -6.08 -1.01
N ARG A 157 18.95 -5.93 -0.45
CA ARG A 157 20.17 -6.60 -0.92
C ARG A 157 20.16 -8.12 -0.68
N ASN A 158 19.39 -8.57 0.31
CA ASN A 158 19.27 -9.97 0.72
C ASN A 158 18.02 -10.20 1.59
N ASP A 159 17.69 -11.46 1.80
CA ASP A 159 16.51 -11.91 2.55
C ASP A 159 16.77 -12.22 4.04
N ASN A 160 17.94 -11.85 4.58
CA ASN A 160 18.37 -12.28 5.92
C ASN A 160 17.43 -11.81 7.05
N ASN A 161 16.74 -10.67 6.86
CA ASN A 161 15.77 -10.16 7.83
C ASN A 161 14.34 -10.64 7.55
N CYS A 162 14.13 -11.37 6.45
CA CYS A 162 12.83 -11.88 6.03
C CYS A 162 12.62 -13.34 6.46
N LEU A 163 13.69 -14.11 6.60
CA LEU A 163 13.68 -15.56 6.80
C LEU A 163 14.39 -15.95 8.09
N PHE A 164 13.83 -16.92 8.80
CA PHE A 164 14.44 -17.59 9.95
C PHE A 164 14.55 -19.09 9.68
N GLY A 165 15.70 -19.68 9.96
CA GLY A 165 15.94 -21.10 9.71
C GLY A 165 17.43 -21.43 9.74
N ASP A 166 17.76 -22.65 9.33
CA ASP A 166 19.16 -23.09 9.20
C ASP A 166 19.88 -22.27 8.11
N SER A 167 20.89 -21.50 8.51
CA SER A 167 21.67 -20.65 7.61
C SER A 167 22.42 -21.45 6.54
N ALA A 168 22.66 -22.76 6.75
CA ALA A 168 23.29 -23.63 5.76
C ALA A 168 22.42 -23.89 4.53
N LEU A 169 21.11 -23.61 4.60
CA LEU A 169 20.17 -23.82 3.50
C LEU A 169 20.16 -22.67 2.48
N GLU A 170 20.77 -21.52 2.80
CA GLU A 170 20.79 -20.31 1.98
C GLU A 170 19.44 -20.01 1.29
N PRO A 171 18.34 -19.88 2.05
CA PRO A 171 17.02 -19.75 1.46
C PRO A 171 16.84 -18.40 0.76
N VAL A 172 16.15 -18.41 -0.37
CA VAL A 172 15.93 -17.24 -1.23
C VAL A 172 14.44 -17.00 -1.41
N ILE A 173 14.02 -15.75 -1.32
CA ILE A 173 12.66 -15.32 -1.61
C ILE A 173 12.55 -14.93 -3.08
N ASN A 174 11.62 -15.56 -3.79
CA ASN A 174 11.26 -15.19 -5.14
C ASN A 174 9.93 -14.44 -5.15
N ILE A 175 9.96 -13.16 -5.54
CA ILE A 175 8.76 -12.36 -5.72
C ILE A 175 8.27 -12.54 -7.16
N PHE A 176 7.07 -13.09 -7.31
CA PHE A 176 6.48 -13.31 -8.63
C PHE A 176 5.68 -12.11 -9.12
N LYS A 177 5.07 -11.37 -8.20
CA LYS A 177 4.07 -10.36 -8.53
C LYS A 177 3.93 -9.32 -7.42
N ILE A 178 4.05 -8.06 -7.80
CA ILE A 178 3.70 -6.91 -6.97
C ILE A 178 2.61 -6.13 -7.68
N GLN A 179 1.58 -5.76 -6.93
CA GLN A 179 0.50 -4.92 -7.43
C GLN A 179 0.17 -3.85 -6.41
N TRP A 180 -0.18 -2.67 -6.92
CA TRP A 180 -0.70 -1.60 -6.10
C TRP A 180 -2.21 -1.49 -6.27
N ARG A 181 -2.95 -1.59 -5.16
CA ARG A 181 -4.41 -1.45 -5.15
C ARG A 181 -4.78 -0.07 -4.63
N MET A 182 -5.40 0.76 -5.46
CA MET A 182 -5.79 2.13 -5.12
C MET A 182 -7.31 2.29 -5.14
N PRO A 183 -7.94 2.90 -4.11
CA PRO A 183 -9.34 3.26 -4.14
C PRO A 183 -9.58 4.48 -5.04
N HIS A 184 -10.58 4.38 -5.92
CA HIS A 184 -11.08 5.48 -6.73
C HIS A 184 -12.49 5.87 -6.26
N VAL A 185 -12.69 7.17 -6.06
CA VAL A 185 -13.97 7.75 -5.67
C VAL A 185 -14.74 8.16 -6.92
N LEU A 186 -15.95 7.66 -7.07
CA LEU A 186 -16.91 8.04 -8.10
C LEU A 186 -17.90 9.02 -7.50
N LEU A 187 -17.93 10.24 -8.04
CA LEU A 187 -18.83 11.31 -7.63
C LEU A 187 -20.13 11.27 -8.45
N SER A 188 -21.21 11.84 -7.91
CA SER A 188 -22.41 12.12 -8.70
C SER A 188 -22.12 13.18 -9.77
N GLU A 189 -22.87 13.18 -10.87
CA GLU A 189 -22.60 14.07 -12.03
C GLU A 189 -22.56 15.55 -11.65
N ILE A 190 -23.43 15.99 -10.74
CA ILE A 190 -23.45 17.37 -10.23
C ILE A 190 -22.13 17.71 -9.51
N ASN A 191 -21.65 16.82 -8.64
CA ASN A 191 -20.43 17.05 -7.88
C ASN A 191 -19.18 16.90 -8.74
N LYS A 192 -19.20 15.99 -9.71
CA LYS A 192 -18.15 15.85 -10.73
C LYS A 192 -17.98 17.14 -11.52
N LEU A 193 -19.07 17.76 -11.96
CA LEU A 193 -19.05 19.04 -12.66
C LEU A 193 -18.50 20.17 -11.77
N SER A 194 -18.90 20.20 -10.49
CA SER A 194 -18.37 21.16 -9.51
C SER A 194 -16.86 21.05 -9.32
N VAL A 195 -16.36 19.82 -9.19
CA VAL A 195 -14.92 19.52 -9.10
C VAL A 195 -14.17 19.93 -10.36
N LEU A 196 -14.72 19.66 -11.55
CA LEU A 196 -14.10 20.08 -12.82
C LEU A 196 -13.99 21.59 -12.93
N ARG A 197 -15.04 22.35 -12.56
CA ARG A 197 -15.00 23.81 -12.51
C ARG A 197 -13.97 24.33 -11.51
N ALA A 198 -13.83 23.67 -10.36
CA ALA A 198 -12.81 24.02 -9.37
C ALA A 198 -11.39 23.81 -9.92
N LEU A 199 -11.16 22.71 -10.66
CA LEU A 199 -9.88 22.45 -11.35
C LEU A 199 -9.60 23.52 -12.42
N GLU A 200 -10.58 23.85 -13.25
CA GLU A 200 -10.46 24.88 -14.30
C GLU A 200 -10.17 26.28 -13.72
N SER A 201 -10.67 26.58 -12.52
CA SER A 201 -10.39 27.85 -11.85
C SER A 201 -8.92 28.03 -11.44
N GLY A 202 -8.08 26.98 -11.56
CA GLY A 202 -6.67 27.02 -11.20
C GLY A 202 -6.41 27.20 -9.71
N ARG A 203 -7.43 26.99 -8.87
CA ARG A 203 -7.32 27.17 -7.42
C ARG A 203 -6.45 26.06 -6.84
N TYR A 204 -5.28 26.43 -6.34
CA TYR A 204 -4.42 25.52 -5.59
C TYR A 204 -5.12 25.07 -4.30
N LEU A 205 -5.06 23.77 -4.02
CA LEU A 205 -5.45 23.20 -2.73
C LEU A 205 -4.20 23.16 -1.86
N SER A 206 -4.21 23.83 -0.70
CA SER A 206 -3.12 23.69 0.27
C SER A 206 -3.09 22.26 0.79
N MET A 207 -1.98 21.56 0.55
CA MET A 207 -1.60 20.36 1.26
C MET A 207 -0.66 20.79 2.37
N ASP A 208 -1.21 20.90 3.58
CA ASP A 208 -0.41 21.24 4.74
C ASP A 208 0.45 20.01 5.08
N PHE A 209 1.77 20.14 4.96
CA PHE A 209 2.71 19.12 5.40
C PHE A 209 2.78 19.13 6.93
N ARG A 210 2.99 17.95 7.52
CA ARG A 210 3.34 17.81 8.94
C ARG A 210 4.82 17.53 9.08
#